data_AF-A0A3B0Y8A8-F1
#
_entry.id   AF-A0A3B0Y8A8-F1
#
_cell.length_a   1.000
_cell.length_b   1.000
_cell.length_c   1.000
_cell.angle_alpha   90.00
_cell.angle_beta   90.00
_cell.angle_gamma   90.00
#
_symmetry.space_group_name_H-M   'P 1'
#
loop_
_entity.id
_entity.type
_entity.pdbx_description
1 polymer ?
#
loop_
_entity_poly.entity_id
_entity_poly.type
_entity_poly.pdbx_seq_one_letter_code
_entity_poly.pdbx_strand_id
1 'polypeptide(L)'
;MRDAMIDMMVMMMPYMKPFMWFAAVVAALGLVFIIVKIAFKKEIPKTLAWTRLIVFISAGFFFGAQLAGYFLNMPPTVNFGDSSKFEFILVSFWQIGAAFLFAGLVLKFLGGSEQTAEA
;
A
#
# COMPACT_ATOMS: atom_id res chain seq x y z
N MET A 1 -19.09 19.97 7.61
CA MET A 1 -18.57 18.83 6.82
C MET A 1 -17.06 18.86 6.71
N ARG A 2 -16.46 19.99 6.31
CA ARG A 2 -14.99 20.13 6.26
C ARG A 2 -14.33 19.84 7.62
N ASP A 3 -14.83 20.40 8.71
CA ASP A 3 -14.25 20.18 10.04
C ASP A 3 -14.30 18.71 10.48
N ALA A 4 -15.42 18.03 10.21
CA ALA A 4 -15.52 16.58 10.45
C ALA A 4 -14.51 15.77 9.62
N MET A 5 -14.22 16.17 8.37
CA MET A 5 -13.18 15.53 7.55
C MET A 5 -11.77 15.79 8.08
N ILE A 6 -11.53 16.99 8.61
CA ILE A 6 -10.28 17.36 9.28
C ILE A 6 -10.08 16.50 10.53
N ASP A 7 -11.11 16.40 11.39
CA ASP A 7 -11.06 15.58 12.61
C ASP A 7 -10.78 14.11 12.29
N MET A 8 -11.44 13.56 11.26
CA MET A 8 -11.15 12.22 10.77
C MET A 8 -9.71 12.08 10.31
N MET A 9 -9.18 13.03 9.54
CA MET A 9 -7.80 12.98 9.07
C MET A 9 -6.80 13.00 10.24
N VAL A 10 -7.04 13.86 11.22
CA VAL A 10 -6.22 13.97 12.43
C VAL A 10 -6.23 12.67 13.22
N MET A 11 -7.40 12.05 13.39
CA MET A 11 -7.52 10.74 14.04
C MET A 11 -6.81 9.61 13.28
N MET A 12 -6.73 9.70 11.94
CA MET A 12 -6.06 8.70 11.12
C MET A 12 -4.54 8.87 11.04
N MET A 13 -4.00 10.08 11.26
CA MET A 13 -2.56 10.36 11.12
C MET A 13 -1.64 9.38 11.88
N PRO A 14 -1.91 8.99 13.15
CA PRO A 14 -1.06 8.03 13.88
C PRO A 14 -1.02 6.65 13.24
N TYR A 15 -2.10 6.26 12.54
CA TYR A 15 -2.25 4.94 11.92
C TYR A 15 -1.70 4.88 10.49
N MET A 16 -1.43 6.02 9.85
CA MET A 16 -0.90 6.08 8.48
C MET A 16 0.43 5.35 8.32
N LYS A 17 1.37 5.56 9.26
CA LYS A 17 2.68 4.88 9.27
C LYS A 17 2.53 3.37 9.48
N PRO A 18 1.86 2.89 10.55
CA PRO A 18 1.61 1.47 10.74
C PRO A 18 0.92 0.80 9.55
N PHE A 19 -0.10 1.46 8.96
CA PHE A 19 -0.81 0.93 7.80
C PHE A 19 0.09 0.79 6.58
N MET A 20 0.95 1.79 6.31
CA MET A 20 1.94 1.68 5.25
C MET A 20 2.87 0.47 5.46
N TRP A 21 3.42 0.32 6.67
CA TRP A 21 4.32 -0.79 6.96
C TRP A 21 3.63 -2.15 6.87
N PHE A 22 2.38 -2.23 7.32
CA PHE A 22 1.55 -3.42 7.14
C PHE A 22 1.44 -3.77 5.64
N ALA A 23 1.06 -2.81 4.80
CA ALA A 23 0.97 -3.01 3.36
C ALA A 23 2.31 -3.40 2.71
N ALA A 24 3.43 -2.82 3.20
CA ALA A 24 4.78 -3.16 2.74
C ALA A 24 5.18 -4.58 3.10
N VAL A 25 4.90 -5.03 4.32
CA VAL A 25 5.14 -6.42 4.75
C VAL A 25 4.30 -7.39 3.92
N VAL A 26 3.02 -7.06 3.70
CA VAL A 26 2.13 -7.85 2.84
C VAL A 26 2.69 -7.94 1.42
N ALA A 27 3.12 -6.81 0.82
CA ALA A 27 3.75 -6.81 -0.50
C ALA A 27 5.01 -7.70 -0.56
N ALA A 28 5.87 -7.63 0.46
CA ALA A 28 7.06 -8.46 0.56
C ALA A 28 6.72 -9.96 0.64
N LEU A 29 5.71 -10.35 1.42
CA LEU A 29 5.23 -11.73 1.47
C LEU A 29 4.72 -12.20 0.10
N GLY A 30 4.02 -11.33 -0.62
CA GLY A 30 3.56 -11.61 -1.99
C GLY A 30 4.74 -11.92 -2.93
N LEU A 31 5.82 -11.14 -2.84
CA LEU A 31 7.04 -11.37 -3.62
C LEU A 31 7.71 -12.69 -3.24
N VAL A 32 7.77 -13.03 -1.94
CA VAL A 32 8.31 -14.32 -1.47
C VAL A 32 7.51 -15.48 -2.07
N PHE A 33 6.17 -15.42 -2.08
CA PHE A 33 5.36 -16.47 -2.71
C PHE A 33 5.64 -16.63 -4.20
N ILE A 34 5.88 -15.54 -4.92
CA ILE A 34 6.24 -15.58 -6.35
C ILE A 34 7.62 -16.21 -6.54
N ILE A 35 8.60 -15.86 -5.70
CA ILE A 35 9.93 -16.46 -5.74
C ILE A 35 9.85 -17.97 -5.48
N VAL A 36 9.09 -18.39 -4.46
CA VAL A 36 8.86 -19.81 -4.14
C VAL A 36 8.18 -20.53 -5.31
N LYS A 37 7.18 -19.91 -5.94
CA LYS A 37 6.54 -20.46 -7.16
C LYS A 37 7.57 -20.69 -8.27
N ILE A 38 8.40 -19.68 -8.57
CA ILE A 38 9.41 -19.78 -9.64
C ILE A 38 10.47 -20.84 -9.30
N ALA A 39 10.96 -20.87 -8.06
CA ALA A 39 12.01 -21.78 -7.63
C ALA A 39 11.55 -23.25 -7.54
N PHE A 40 10.35 -23.49 -7.02
CA PHE A 40 9.84 -24.84 -6.77
C PHE A 40 8.82 -25.33 -7.81
N LYS A 41 8.46 -24.49 -8.80
CA LYS A 41 7.42 -24.76 -9.81
C LYS A 41 6.09 -25.23 -9.21
N LYS A 42 5.76 -24.77 -8.00
CA LYS A 42 4.50 -25.09 -7.30
C LYS A 42 3.40 -24.15 -7.74
N GLU A 43 2.16 -24.62 -7.64
CA GLU A 43 0.97 -23.80 -7.90
C GLU A 43 0.90 -22.58 -6.98
N ILE A 44 0.25 -21.53 -7.49
CA ILE A 44 0.09 -20.28 -6.76
C ILE A 44 -0.89 -20.48 -5.61
N PRO A 45 -0.48 -20.21 -4.36
CA PRO A 45 -1.42 -20.31 -3.26
C PRO A 45 -2.50 -19.22 -3.40
N LYS A 46 -3.75 -19.56 -3.06
CA LYS A 46 -4.88 -18.60 -3.01
C LYS A 46 -4.55 -17.35 -2.16
N THR A 47 -3.60 -17.46 -1.23
CA THR A 47 -3.08 -16.35 -0.43
C THR A 47 -2.46 -15.25 -1.28
N LEU A 48 -1.86 -15.55 -2.45
CA LEU A 48 -1.28 -14.53 -3.35
C LEU A 48 -2.35 -13.57 -3.89
N ALA A 49 -3.56 -14.06 -4.15
CA ALA A 49 -4.68 -13.24 -4.59
C ALA A 49 -5.09 -12.22 -3.53
N TRP A 50 -5.12 -12.64 -2.25
CA TRP A 50 -5.35 -11.76 -1.10
C TRP A 50 -4.23 -10.75 -0.91
N THR A 51 -2.98 -11.20 -1.05
CA THR A 51 -1.82 -10.30 -0.92
C THR A 51 -1.88 -9.18 -1.96
N ARG A 52 -2.16 -9.55 -3.21
CA ARG A 52 -2.35 -8.60 -4.32
C ARG A 52 -3.50 -7.64 -4.06
N LEU A 53 -4.65 -8.13 -3.59
CA LEU A 53 -5.82 -7.30 -3.31
C LEU A 53 -5.51 -6.26 -2.23
N ILE A 54 -4.90 -6.67 -1.12
CA ILE A 54 -4.53 -5.77 -0.02
C ILE A 54 -3.59 -4.68 -0.54
N VAL A 55 -2.55 -5.03 -1.30
CA VAL A 55 -1.59 -4.07 -1.85
C VAL A 55 -2.27 -3.06 -2.80
N PHE A 56 -3.20 -3.50 -3.66
CA PHE A 56 -3.96 -2.59 -4.51
C PHE A 56 -4.89 -1.67 -3.73
N ILE A 57 -5.57 -2.19 -2.70
CA ILE A 57 -6.42 -1.38 -1.81
C ILE A 57 -5.56 -0.33 -1.10
N SER A 58 -4.38 -0.70 -0.59
CA SER A 58 -3.45 0.24 0.02
C SER A 58 -3.00 1.32 -0.96
N ALA A 59 -2.68 0.97 -2.22
CA ALA A 59 -2.36 1.96 -3.25
C ALA A 59 -3.51 2.96 -3.47
N GLY A 60 -4.73 2.44 -3.64
CA GLY A 60 -5.94 3.27 -3.80
C GLY A 60 -6.18 4.18 -2.60
N PHE A 61 -5.98 3.67 -1.39
CA PHE A 61 -6.08 4.44 -0.16
C PHE A 61 -5.10 5.62 -0.12
N PHE A 62 -3.82 5.41 -0.44
CA PHE A 62 -2.83 6.49 -0.43
C PHE A 62 -3.09 7.55 -1.52
N PHE A 63 -3.57 7.16 -2.70
CA PHE A 63 -4.02 8.12 -3.71
C PHE A 63 -5.25 8.90 -3.25
N GLY A 64 -6.22 8.24 -2.62
CA GLY A 64 -7.40 8.89 -2.03
C GLY A 64 -7.00 9.89 -0.93
N ALA A 65 -6.07 9.50 -0.06
CA ALA A 65 -5.54 10.36 0.99
C ALA A 65 -4.78 11.56 0.43
N GLN A 66 -4.06 11.40 -0.69
CA GLN A 66 -3.40 12.50 -1.39
C GLN A 66 -4.44 13.54 -1.86
N LEU A 67 -5.51 13.08 -2.52
CA LEU A 67 -6.58 13.95 -3.02
C LEU A 67 -7.31 14.65 -1.86
N ALA A 68 -7.60 13.93 -0.78
CA ALA A 68 -8.21 14.49 0.42
C ALA A 68 -7.32 15.56 1.08
N GLY A 69 -6.01 15.32 1.17
CA GLY A 69 -5.05 16.30 1.68
C GLY A 69 -5.06 17.59 0.86
N TYR A 70 -5.02 17.48 -0.48
CA TYR A 70 -5.13 18.64 -1.36
C TYR A 70 -6.46 19.38 -1.19
N PHE A 71 -7.59 18.66 -1.13
CA PHE A 71 -8.91 19.26 -0.94
C PHE A 71 -9.03 20.01 0.40
N LEU A 72 -8.38 19.53 1.44
CA LEU A 72 -8.42 20.13 2.78
C LEU A 72 -7.34 21.21 3.00
N ASN A 73 -6.44 21.45 2.03
CA ASN A 73 -5.24 22.27 2.16
C ASN A 73 -4.29 21.81 3.26
N MET A 74 -4.08 20.49 3.38
CA MET A 74 -3.14 19.88 4.33
C MET A 74 -2.04 19.12 3.61
N PRO A 75 -0.80 19.09 4.14
CA PRO A 75 0.31 18.39 3.50
C PRO A 75 0.09 16.85 3.54
N PRO A 76 -0.11 16.18 2.39
CA PRO A 76 -0.35 14.74 2.33
C PRO A 76 0.97 13.97 2.37
N THR A 77 1.63 13.97 3.52
CA THR A 77 2.96 13.38 3.70
C THR A 77 3.05 12.51 4.94
N VAL A 78 3.83 11.44 4.87
CA VAL A 78 4.26 10.65 6.03
C VAL A 78 5.68 11.08 6.42
N ASN A 79 5.92 11.32 7.72
CA ASN A 79 7.26 11.54 8.25
C ASN A 79 7.95 10.20 8.61
N PHE A 80 9.03 9.85 7.90
CA PHE A 80 9.89 8.70 8.18
C PHE A 80 11.11 9.02 9.03
N GLY A 81 11.33 10.30 9.36
CA GLY A 81 12.45 10.69 10.19
C GLY A 81 12.27 10.35 11.66
N ASP A 82 13.40 10.26 12.36
CA ASP A 82 13.46 10.02 13.80
C ASP A 82 13.21 11.32 14.56
N SER A 83 12.08 11.40 15.24
CA SER A 83 11.71 12.57 16.06
C SER A 83 12.68 12.79 17.22
N SER A 84 13.40 11.77 17.68
CA SER A 84 14.41 11.91 18.73
C SER A 84 15.71 12.55 18.23
N LYS A 85 15.92 12.59 16.91
CA LYS A 85 17.09 13.16 16.24
C LYS A 85 16.78 14.39 15.39
N PHE A 86 15.56 14.92 15.48
CA PHE A 86 15.08 16.04 14.66
C PHE A 86 15.19 15.80 13.14
N GLU A 87 15.13 14.53 12.71
CA GLU A 87 15.12 14.19 11.29
C GLU A 87 13.67 14.21 10.77
N PHE A 88 13.46 14.86 9.62
CA PHE A 88 12.16 14.93 8.95
C PHE A 88 12.30 14.43 7.52
N ILE A 89 11.98 13.15 7.32
CA ILE A 89 11.96 12.54 5.98
C ILE A 89 10.50 12.47 5.54
N LEU A 90 10.02 13.54 4.93
CA LEU A 90 8.64 13.64 4.46
C LEU A 90 8.51 13.00 3.08
N VAL A 91 7.75 11.90 3.00
CA VAL A 91 7.43 11.24 1.74
C VAL A 91 5.96 11.47 1.44
N SER A 92 5.66 11.89 0.21
CA SER A 92 4.29 12.19 -0.20
C SER A 92 3.45 10.92 -0.37
N PHE A 93 2.16 10.99 -0.06
CA PHE A 93 1.26 9.83 -0.17
C PHE A 93 1.19 9.29 -1.60
N TRP A 94 1.26 10.14 -2.63
CA TRP A 94 1.30 9.67 -4.02
C TRP A 94 2.51 8.79 -4.32
N GLN A 95 3.68 9.06 -3.72
CA GLN A 95 4.90 8.25 -3.91
C GLN A 95 4.72 6.87 -3.29
N ILE A 96 4.12 6.83 -2.10
CA ILE A 96 3.77 5.58 -1.41
C ILE A 96 2.73 4.80 -2.21
N GLY A 97 1.68 5.47 -2.68
CA GLY A 97 0.63 4.89 -3.51
C GLY A 97 1.18 4.33 -4.82
N ALA A 98 2.07 5.06 -5.49
CA ALA A 98 2.74 4.61 -6.71
C ALA A 98 3.64 3.38 -6.47
N ALA A 99 4.38 3.36 -5.36
CA ALA A 99 5.20 2.20 -4.98
C ALA A 99 4.33 0.95 -4.76
N PHE A 100 3.20 1.08 -4.03
CA PHE A 100 2.27 -0.03 -3.85
C PHE A 100 1.55 -0.43 -5.14
N LEU A 101 1.19 0.53 -5.99
CA LEU A 101 0.59 0.23 -7.28
C LEU A 101 1.56 -0.59 -8.13
N PHE A 102 2.83 -0.17 -8.20
CA PHE A 102 3.88 -0.90 -8.90
C PHE A 102 4.06 -2.30 -8.32
N ALA A 103 4.19 -2.44 -6.99
CA ALA A 103 4.29 -3.74 -6.34
C ALA A 103 3.08 -4.63 -6.65
N GLY A 104 1.85 -4.10 -6.57
CA GLY A 104 0.62 -4.82 -6.89
C GLY A 104 0.57 -5.27 -8.35
N LEU A 105 1.05 -4.46 -9.29
CA LEU A 105 1.18 -4.83 -10.70
C LEU A 105 2.21 -5.96 -10.88
N VAL A 106 3.38 -5.88 -10.25
CA VAL A 106 4.38 -6.96 -10.27
C VAL A 106 3.78 -8.25 -9.73
N LEU A 107 3.07 -8.19 -8.59
CA LEU A 107 2.39 -9.34 -8.02
C LEU A 107 1.32 -9.91 -8.97
N LYS A 108 0.58 -9.05 -9.68
CA LYS A 108 -0.45 -9.46 -10.64
C LYS A 108 0.15 -10.17 -11.85
N PHE A 109 1.19 -9.60 -12.46
CA PHE A 109 1.76 -10.12 -13.71
C PHE A 109 2.60 -11.37 -13.48
N LEU A 110 3.44 -11.39 -12.44
CA LEU A 110 4.27 -12.57 -12.12
C LEU A 110 3.48 -13.66 -11.37
N GLY A 111 2.44 -13.26 -10.66
CA GLY A 111 1.56 -14.15 -9.91
C GLY A 111 0.59 -14.95 -10.76
N GLY A 112 0.53 -14.77 -12.08
CA GLY A 112 -0.33 -15.55 -12.99
C GLY A 112 -1.83 -15.22 -12.88
N SER A 113 -2.53 -15.23 -14.01
CA SER A 113 -3.99 -15.05 -14.10
C SER A 113 -4.69 -16.40 -14.25
N GLU A 114 -4.63 -17.28 -13.25
CA GLU A 114 -5.36 -18.57 -13.28
C GLU A 114 -6.81 -18.43 -12.80
N GLN A 115 -7.56 -17.44 -13.31
CA GLN A 115 -9.00 -17.30 -13.05
C GLN A 115 -9.76 -16.77 -14.28
N THR A 116 -9.61 -17.43 -15.42
CA THR A 116 -10.60 -17.36 -16.51
C THR A 116 -10.53 -18.63 -17.35
N ALA A 117 -11.03 -19.75 -16.81
CA ALA A 117 -11.45 -20.92 -17.57
C ALA A 117 -12.18 -21.90 -16.64
N GLU A 118 -13.31 -21.50 -16.07
CA GLU A 118 -14.31 -22.45 -15.56
C GLU A 118 -15.62 -21.67 -15.37
N ALA A 119 -16.37 -21.57 -16.45
CA ALA A 119 -17.80 -21.28 -16.48
C ALA A 119 -18.42 -22.15 -17.59
#